data_AF-A0A9W8NIM2-F1
#
_entry.id   AF-A0A9W8NIM2-F1
#
_cell.length_a   1.000
_cell.length_b   1.000
_cell.length_c   1.000
_cell.angle_alpha   90.00
_cell.angle_beta   90.00
_cell.angle_gamma   90.00
#
_symmetry.space_group_name_H-M   'P 1'
#
loop_
_entity.id
_entity.type
_entity.pdbx_description
1 polymer ?
#
loop_
_entity_poly.entity_id
_entity_poly.type
_entity_poly.pdbx_seq_one_letter_code
_entity_poly.pdbx_strand_id
1 'polypeptide(L)'
;MSMENETEVYKRVNGLNLTPKFLGHVTCQGAVIGYVLEYLEDARTTTAKDMYARIKAVKKLHALGITHGCAHHQNFLRQGKDVLMIDFEESKFDDEATQARKGADIRRIRAFKNDGMKVDDDDDEWVDEIDWFFEDFHDDEINWTEDSTESEEDLDSD
;
A
#
# COMPACT_ATOMS: atom_id res chain seq x y z
N MET A 1 -9.25 -11.23 -3.03
CA MET A 1 -8.61 -10.63 -1.85
C MET A 1 -8.54 -11.64 -0.72
N SER A 2 -7.35 -12.10 -0.35
CA SER A 2 -7.14 -12.83 0.92
C SER A 2 -6.41 -11.89 1.88
N MET A 3 -7.16 -11.27 2.79
CA MET A 3 -6.61 -10.43 3.85
C MET A 3 -5.65 -11.23 4.76
N GLU A 4 -5.81 -12.55 4.82
CA GLU A 4 -4.93 -13.44 5.58
C GLU A 4 -3.52 -13.47 4.99
N ASN A 5 -3.39 -13.63 3.67
CA ASN A 5 -2.09 -13.62 2.99
C ASN A 5 -1.37 -12.30 3.22
N GLU A 6 -2.07 -11.19 3.04
CA GLU A 6 -1.48 -9.87 3.19
C GLU A 6 -1.01 -9.63 4.63
N THR A 7 -1.87 -9.91 5.62
CA THR A 7 -1.52 -9.80 7.04
C THR A 7 -0.33 -10.71 7.40
N GLU A 8 -0.25 -11.91 6.84
CA GLU A 8 0.87 -12.84 7.06
C GLU A 8 2.19 -12.30 6.50
N VAL A 9 2.17 -11.64 5.32
CA VAL A 9 3.37 -10.98 4.79
C VAL A 9 3.82 -9.87 5.75
N TYR A 10 2.94 -8.96 6.18
CA TYR A 10 3.29 -7.88 7.11
C TYR A 10 3.88 -8.41 8.42
N LYS A 11 3.37 -9.54 8.94
CA LYS A 11 3.94 -10.19 10.13
C LYS A 11 5.37 -10.70 9.87
N ARG A 12 5.62 -11.39 8.76
CA ARG A 12 6.92 -11.99 8.44
C ARG A 12 8.01 -10.96 8.13
N VAL A 13 7.62 -9.82 7.56
CA VAL A 13 8.56 -8.76 7.12
C VAL A 13 8.70 -7.61 8.13
N ASN A 14 7.99 -7.69 9.26
CA ASN A 14 8.02 -6.66 10.30
C ASN A 14 9.45 -6.35 10.75
N GLY A 15 9.82 -5.07 10.72
CA GLY A 15 11.16 -4.59 11.08
C GLY A 15 12.25 -4.75 9.99
N LEU A 16 11.93 -5.28 8.81
CA LEU A 16 12.91 -5.47 7.71
C LEU A 16 12.99 -4.30 6.72
N ASN A 17 12.20 -3.25 6.93
CA ASN A 17 12.08 -2.09 6.02
C ASN A 17 11.79 -2.52 4.57
N LEU A 18 10.83 -3.42 4.40
CA LEU A 18 10.36 -3.93 3.10
C LEU A 18 8.94 -3.48 2.77
N THR A 19 8.19 -3.05 3.78
CA THR A 19 6.79 -2.65 3.69
C THR A 19 6.57 -1.46 4.60
N PRO A 20 5.49 -0.68 4.39
CA PRO A 20 4.98 0.18 5.44
C PRO A 20 4.71 -0.65 6.71
N LYS A 21 4.83 -0.03 7.88
CA LYS A 21 4.43 -0.62 9.17
C LYS A 21 2.93 -0.89 9.19
N PHE A 22 2.57 -2.11 9.53
CA PHE A 22 1.19 -2.50 9.81
C PHE A 22 0.74 -1.89 11.14
N LEU A 23 -0.38 -1.15 11.15
CA LEU A 23 -0.92 -0.49 12.34
C LEU A 23 -2.06 -1.27 12.99
N GLY A 24 -2.88 -1.97 12.20
CA GLY A 24 -3.99 -2.76 12.73
C GLY A 24 -5.00 -3.16 11.67
N HIS A 25 -5.97 -3.98 12.07
CA HIS A 25 -7.15 -4.31 11.27
C HIS A 25 -8.22 -3.24 11.43
N VAL A 26 -8.96 -2.97 10.35
CA VAL A 26 -10.19 -2.17 10.38
C VAL A 26 -11.36 -3.13 10.58
N THR A 27 -12.21 -2.84 11.56
CA THR A 27 -13.38 -3.69 11.86
C THR A 27 -14.68 -2.92 11.77
N CYS A 28 -15.72 -3.52 11.18
CA CYS A 28 -17.09 -3.03 11.22
C CYS A 28 -18.00 -4.13 11.78
N GLN A 29 -18.78 -3.81 12.82
CA GLN A 29 -19.69 -4.76 13.48
C GLN A 29 -19.04 -6.09 13.91
N GLY A 30 -17.76 -6.04 14.30
CA GLY A 30 -16.98 -7.21 14.75
C GLY A 30 -16.36 -8.05 13.62
N ALA A 31 -16.62 -7.72 12.34
CA ALA A 31 -15.95 -8.32 11.20
C ALA A 31 -14.76 -7.48 10.75
N VAL A 32 -13.66 -8.11 10.35
CA VAL A 32 -12.50 -7.43 9.73
C VAL A 32 -12.86 -7.08 8.28
N ILE A 33 -12.84 -5.79 7.95
CA ILE A 33 -13.14 -5.27 6.61
C ILE A 33 -11.91 -4.75 5.88
N GLY A 34 -10.79 -4.58 6.59
CA GLY A 34 -9.55 -4.06 6.00
C GLY A 34 -8.42 -3.95 7.00
N TYR A 35 -7.42 -3.13 6.68
CA TYR A 35 -6.27 -2.86 7.53
C TYR A 35 -5.75 -1.44 7.34
N VAL A 36 -4.94 -0.98 8.28
CA VAL A 36 -4.29 0.33 8.25
C VAL A 36 -2.78 0.15 8.26
N LEU A 37 -2.09 0.91 7.42
CA LEU A 37 -0.64 0.98 7.34
C LEU A 37 -0.15 2.35 7.79
N GLU A 38 1.15 2.47 8.09
CA GLU A 38 1.75 3.78 8.29
C GLU A 38 1.61 4.65 7.05
N TYR A 39 1.33 5.93 7.30
CA TYR A 39 1.43 6.94 6.27
C TYR A 39 2.90 7.31 6.08
N LEU A 40 3.39 7.18 4.85
CA LEU A 40 4.76 7.48 4.48
C LEU A 40 4.84 8.89 3.91
N GLU A 41 5.26 9.85 4.72
CA GLU A 41 5.53 11.21 4.25
C GLU A 41 6.59 11.21 3.14
N ASP A 42 6.37 12.03 2.11
CA ASP A 42 7.19 12.14 0.90
C ASP A 42 7.38 10.83 0.09
N ALA A 43 6.56 9.80 0.35
CA ALA A 43 6.56 8.62 -0.50
C ALA A 43 5.86 8.90 -1.82
N ARG A 44 6.41 8.35 -2.90
CA ARG A 44 5.81 8.38 -4.23
C ARG A 44 5.77 7.00 -4.85
N THR A 45 4.86 6.79 -5.79
CA THR A 45 4.88 5.61 -6.65
C THR A 45 6.21 5.51 -7.40
N THR A 46 6.73 4.29 -7.53
CA THR A 46 7.96 4.05 -8.29
C THR A 46 7.76 4.26 -9.79
N THR A 47 8.79 4.78 -10.47
CA THR A 47 8.78 5.02 -11.92
C THR A 47 9.62 3.96 -12.67
N ALA A 48 9.71 4.07 -14.00
CA ALA A 48 10.56 3.18 -14.80
C ALA A 48 12.04 3.26 -14.39
N LYS A 49 12.50 4.44 -13.95
CA LYS A 49 13.86 4.67 -13.44
C LYS A 49 14.16 3.88 -12.16
N ASP A 50 13.13 3.53 -11.39
CA ASP A 50 13.24 2.82 -10.13
C ASP A 50 13.27 1.27 -10.31
N MET A 51 13.27 0.75 -11.55
CA MET A 51 13.23 -0.69 -11.85
C MET A 51 14.26 -1.50 -11.05
N TYR A 52 15.52 -1.07 -11.02
CA TYR A 52 16.57 -1.79 -10.29
C TYR A 52 16.33 -1.80 -8.77
N ALA A 53 15.76 -0.72 -8.23
CA ALA A 53 15.42 -0.64 -6.81
C ALA A 53 14.26 -1.58 -6.47
N ARG A 54 13.22 -1.65 -7.32
CA ARG A 54 12.14 -2.64 -7.21
C ARG A 54 12.64 -4.08 -7.27
N ILE A 55 13.53 -4.40 -8.21
CA ILE A 55 14.16 -5.73 -8.31
C ILE A 55 14.93 -6.05 -7.02
N LYS A 56 15.66 -5.08 -6.46
CA LYS A 56 16.40 -5.27 -5.21
C LYS A 56 15.45 -5.54 -4.04
N ALA A 57 14.36 -4.79 -3.92
CA ALA A 57 13.34 -4.98 -2.89
C ALA A 57 12.68 -6.36 -2.99
N VAL A 58 12.19 -6.75 -4.18
CA VAL A 58 11.52 -8.04 -4.35
C VAL A 58 12.47 -9.22 -4.14
N LYS A 59 13.78 -9.07 -4.43
CA LYS A 59 14.77 -10.11 -4.13
C LYS A 59 14.97 -10.32 -2.63
N LYS A 60 14.88 -9.26 -1.82
CA LYS A 60 14.89 -9.40 -0.36
C LYS A 60 13.66 -10.20 0.10
N LEU A 61 12.48 -9.91 -0.47
CA LEU A 61 11.27 -10.68 -0.21
C LEU A 61 11.43 -12.17 -0.60
N HIS A 62 11.99 -12.42 -1.80
CA HIS A 62 12.27 -13.78 -2.29
C HIS A 62 13.23 -14.57 -1.38
N ALA A 63 14.17 -13.89 -0.73
CA ALA A 63 15.12 -14.49 0.21
C ALA A 63 14.44 -14.95 1.51
N LEU A 64 13.29 -14.36 1.86
CA LEU A 64 12.45 -14.77 2.99
C LEU A 64 11.50 -15.93 2.64
N GLY A 65 11.62 -16.51 1.43
CA GLY A 65 10.69 -17.54 0.97
C GLY A 65 9.33 -16.98 0.56
N ILE A 66 9.22 -15.68 0.23
CA ILE A 66 7.95 -15.06 -0.15
C ILE A 66 8.03 -14.58 -1.61
N THR A 67 7.03 -14.87 -2.43
CA THR A 67 6.81 -14.19 -3.72
C THR A 67 5.67 -13.21 -3.60
N HIS A 68 5.74 -12.08 -4.30
CA HIS A 68 4.72 -11.02 -4.23
C HIS A 68 3.46 -11.38 -5.02
N GLY A 69 3.60 -12.07 -6.15
CA GLY A 69 2.45 -12.49 -6.98
C GLY A 69 1.91 -11.40 -7.90
N CYS A 70 1.87 -10.14 -7.43
CA CYS A 70 1.43 -8.96 -8.18
C CYS A 70 2.48 -7.82 -8.16
N ALA A 71 3.73 -8.12 -8.57
CA ALA A 71 4.83 -7.14 -8.55
C ALA A 71 4.75 -6.07 -9.67
N HIS A 72 3.69 -5.25 -9.69
CA HIS A 72 3.52 -4.09 -10.58
C HIS A 72 4.10 -2.81 -9.99
N HIS A 73 4.44 -1.79 -10.79
CA HIS A 73 5.13 -0.58 -10.30
C HIS A 73 4.32 0.22 -9.25
N GLN A 74 2.99 0.19 -9.35
CA GLN A 74 2.07 0.84 -8.39
C GLN A 74 2.13 0.20 -7.00
N ASN A 75 2.52 -1.06 -6.91
CA ASN A 75 2.65 -1.80 -5.65
C ASN A 75 4.03 -1.59 -4.99
N PHE A 76 4.81 -0.62 -5.49
CA PHE A 76 6.05 -0.19 -4.87
C PHE A 76 6.06 1.31 -4.63
N LEU A 77 6.40 1.67 -3.40
CA LEU A 77 6.55 3.05 -2.94
C LEU A 77 8.03 3.38 -2.78
N ARG A 78 8.45 4.54 -3.28
CA ARG A 78 9.79 5.10 -3.10
C ARG A 78 9.73 6.12 -1.97
N GLN A 79 10.52 5.90 -0.93
CA GLN A 79 10.75 6.89 0.14
C GLN A 79 12.26 7.10 0.28
N GLY A 80 12.74 8.28 -0.13
CA GLY A 80 14.18 8.56 -0.20
C GLY A 80 14.96 7.51 -1.03
N LYS A 81 15.81 6.73 -0.37
CA LYS A 81 16.59 5.65 -1.02
C LYS A 81 15.90 4.29 -0.98
N ASP A 82 14.90 4.14 -0.13
CA ASP A 82 14.22 2.87 0.10
C ASP A 82 13.08 2.66 -0.91
N VAL A 83 12.76 1.38 -1.10
CA VAL A 83 11.61 0.93 -1.89
C VAL A 83 10.85 -0.07 -1.05
N LEU A 84 9.62 0.27 -0.74
CA LEU A 84 8.69 -0.50 0.07
C LEU A 84 7.63 -1.13 -0.85
N MET A 85 7.12 -2.29 -0.47
CA MET A 85 6.11 -3.05 -1.21
C MET A 85 4.78 -3.00 -0.45
N ILE A 86 3.68 -2.97 -1.20
CA ILE A 86 2.30 -3.04 -0.72
C ILE A 86 1.52 -4.05 -1.59
N ASP A 87 0.27 -4.35 -1.22
CA ASP A 87 -0.62 -5.26 -1.97
C ASP A 87 -0.06 -6.69 -2.10
N PHE A 88 -0.24 -7.48 -1.05
CA PHE A 88 0.33 -8.82 -0.93
C PHE A 88 -0.67 -9.96 -1.13
N GLU A 89 -1.87 -9.69 -1.67
CA GLU A 89 -2.94 -10.69 -1.73
C GLU A 89 -2.56 -11.97 -2.47
N GLU A 90 -1.79 -11.81 -3.55
CA GLU A 90 -1.34 -12.89 -4.43
C GLU A 90 -0.01 -13.54 -3.96
N SER A 91 0.42 -13.22 -2.74
CA SER A 91 1.69 -13.72 -2.22
C SER A 91 1.64 -15.22 -1.98
N LYS A 92 2.81 -15.85 -2.16
CA LYS A 92 3.03 -17.27 -1.87
C LYS A 92 4.24 -17.45 -0.99
N PHE A 93 4.19 -18.48 -0.16
CA PHE A 93 5.15 -18.72 0.91
C PHE A 93 5.87 -20.06 0.71
N ASP A 94 7.11 -20.11 1.16
CA ASP A 94 7.93 -21.31 1.34
C ASP A 94 7.93 -22.20 0.08
N ASP A 95 7.37 -23.41 0.15
CA ASP A 95 7.36 -24.36 -0.97
C ASP A 95 6.55 -23.86 -2.17
N GLU A 96 5.53 -23.04 -1.95
CA GLU A 96 4.75 -22.41 -3.04
C GLU A 96 5.51 -21.24 -3.68
N ALA A 97 6.48 -20.64 -2.98
CA ALA A 97 7.36 -19.56 -3.47
C ALA A 97 8.45 -20.08 -4.42
N THR A 98 8.03 -20.89 -5.40
CA THR A 98 8.88 -21.53 -6.40
C THR A 98 9.73 -20.53 -7.20
N GLN A 99 10.85 -21.02 -7.76
CA GLN A 99 11.69 -20.22 -8.66
C GLN A 99 10.93 -19.68 -9.88
N ALA A 100 9.90 -20.40 -10.35
CA ALA A 100 9.06 -19.94 -11.45
C ALA A 100 8.26 -18.69 -11.07
N ARG A 101 7.67 -18.66 -9.87
CA ARG A 101 6.95 -17.49 -9.33
C ARG A 101 7.88 -16.33 -9.02
N LYS A 102 9.04 -16.60 -8.41
CA LYS A 102 10.11 -15.59 -8.22
C LYS A 102 10.51 -14.96 -9.56
N GLY A 103 10.68 -15.79 -10.60
CA GLY A 103 10.94 -15.33 -11.96
C GLY A 103 9.78 -14.51 -12.55
N ALA A 104 8.52 -14.83 -12.23
CA ALA A 104 7.35 -14.08 -12.68
C ALA A 104 7.31 -12.67 -12.11
N ASP A 105 7.61 -12.49 -10.82
CA ASP A 105 7.71 -11.16 -10.21
C ASP A 105 8.76 -10.29 -10.93
N ILE A 106 9.94 -10.85 -11.20
CA ILE A 106 11.01 -10.14 -11.92
C ILE A 106 10.59 -9.78 -13.36
N ARG A 107 9.85 -10.66 -14.04
CA ARG A 107 9.32 -10.38 -15.38
C ARG A 107 8.32 -9.23 -15.36
N ARG A 108 7.39 -9.20 -14.40
CA ARG A 108 6.41 -8.10 -14.24
C ARG A 108 7.11 -6.76 -14.00
N ILE A 109 8.11 -6.73 -13.12
CA ILE A 109 8.89 -5.51 -12.85
C ILE A 109 9.60 -5.00 -14.12
N ARG A 110 10.18 -5.91 -14.91
CA ARG A 110 10.89 -5.57 -16.16
C ARG A 110 9.97 -5.18 -17.31
N ALA A 111 8.71 -5.60 -17.27
CA ALA A 111 7.74 -5.30 -18.32
C ALA A 111 7.28 -3.83 -18.30
N PHE A 112 7.41 -3.15 -17.16
CA PHE A 112 7.07 -1.73 -17.04
C PHE A 112 8.09 -0.85 -17.78
N LYS A 113 7.66 -0.20 -18.86
CA LYS A 113 8.54 0.59 -19.74
C LYS A 113 8.49 2.10 -19.47
N ASN A 114 7.33 2.65 -19.14
CA ASN A 114 7.09 4.00 -18.59
C ASN A 114 5.58 4.20 -18.45
N ASP A 115 5.16 5.16 -17.64
CA ASP A 115 3.88 5.85 -17.90
C ASP A 115 4.12 6.69 -19.15
N GLY A 116 3.85 6.11 -20.31
CA GLY A 116 3.83 6.87 -21.54
C GLY A 116 2.62 7.79 -21.51
N MET A 117 2.72 8.93 -20.84
CA MET A 117 1.87 10.06 -21.18
C MET A 117 2.27 10.48 -22.60
N LYS A 118 1.58 9.91 -23.59
CA LYS A 118 1.14 10.72 -24.70
C LYS A 118 -0.04 11.50 -24.15
N VAL A 119 0.18 12.76 -23.81
CA VAL A 119 -0.89 13.71 -24.05
C VAL A 119 -0.85 13.88 -25.55
N ASP A 120 -1.65 13.09 -26.25
CA ASP A 120 -2.21 13.62 -27.48
C ASP A 120 -3.23 14.64 -26.95
N ASP A 121 -2.96 15.94 -27.12
CA ASP A 121 -3.77 17.08 -26.64
C ASP A 121 -5.15 17.16 -27.32
N ASP A 122 -5.68 16.04 -27.81
CA ASP A 122 -6.98 15.95 -28.45
C ASP A 122 -7.76 14.78 -27.85
N ASP A 123 -8.84 15.17 -27.17
CA ASP A 123 -10.04 14.42 -26.81
C ASP A 123 -10.06 13.64 -25.48
N ASP A 124 -10.77 14.28 -24.54
CA ASP A 124 -11.54 13.75 -23.41
C ASP A 124 -12.00 12.29 -23.57
N GLU A 125 -11.67 11.43 -22.60
CA GLU A 125 -12.45 10.28 -22.08
C GLU A 125 -11.49 9.26 -21.44
N TRP A 126 -11.14 9.36 -20.15
CA TRP A 126 -10.77 8.22 -19.27
C TRP A 126 -10.69 8.71 -17.82
N VAL A 127 -11.85 8.89 -17.18
CA VAL A 127 -11.99 8.95 -15.72
C VAL A 127 -13.15 8.04 -15.38
N ASP A 128 -12.94 6.73 -15.15
CA ASP A 128 -14.09 5.84 -14.86
C ASP A 128 -13.79 4.47 -14.21
N GLU A 129 -12.65 4.24 -13.54
CA GLU A 129 -12.48 2.96 -12.79
C GLU A 129 -11.97 3.07 -11.35
N ILE A 130 -11.51 4.23 -10.88
CA ILE A 130 -11.08 4.40 -9.47
C ILE A 130 -12.14 5.10 -8.63
N ASP A 131 -12.97 5.95 -9.21
CA ASP A 131 -14.00 6.69 -8.45
C ASP A 131 -15.13 5.79 -7.95
N TRP A 132 -15.46 4.69 -8.65
CA TRP A 132 -16.48 3.74 -8.20
C TRP A 132 -16.15 3.00 -6.89
N PHE A 133 -14.88 2.95 -6.47
CA PHE A 133 -14.51 2.32 -5.20
C PHE A 133 -14.73 3.24 -3.99
N PHE A 134 -14.60 4.55 -4.17
CA PHE A 134 -14.72 5.54 -3.09
C PHE A 134 -16.08 6.25 -3.06
N GLU A 135 -16.84 6.25 -4.17
CA GLU A 135 -18.17 6.85 -4.21
C GLU A 135 -19.24 6.11 -3.38
N ASP A 136 -19.06 4.81 -3.10
CA ASP A 136 -19.94 4.05 -2.19
C ASP A 136 -19.69 4.37 -0.70
N PHE A 137 -18.64 5.15 -0.40
CA PHE A 137 -18.30 5.55 0.97
C PHE A 137 -18.77 6.97 1.32
N HIS A 138 -19.66 7.55 0.52
CA HIS A 138 -20.30 8.82 0.84
C HIS A 138 -21.43 8.63 1.87
N ASP A 139 -21.00 8.75 3.13
CA ASP A 139 -21.69 9.41 4.23
C ASP A 139 -22.91 8.69 4.85
N ASP A 140 -22.69 8.16 6.06
CA ASP A 140 -23.59 8.39 7.19
C ASP A 140 -22.75 8.39 8.48
N GLU A 141 -22.54 9.58 9.05
CA GLU A 141 -22.08 9.89 10.40
C GLU A 141 -20.59 9.66 10.76
N ILE A 142 -19.71 10.55 10.25
CA ILE A 142 -18.59 11.03 11.10
C ILE A 142 -18.71 12.55 11.26
N ASN A 143 -19.52 12.96 12.23
CA ASN A 143 -19.62 14.36 12.66
C ASN A 143 -18.42 14.69 13.57
N TRP A 144 -17.33 15.18 12.99
CA TRP A 144 -16.28 15.85 13.75
C TRP A 144 -16.80 17.23 14.20
N THR A 145 -17.59 17.24 15.27
CA THR A 145 -17.79 18.47 16.05
C THR A 145 -16.58 18.65 16.95
N GLU A 146 -15.87 19.75 16.75
CA GLU A 146 -14.80 20.24 17.60
C GLU A 146 -15.37 20.56 18.98
N ASP A 147 -15.17 19.67 19.95
CA ASP A 147 -15.42 19.97 21.37
C ASP A 147 -14.12 20.48 22.01
N SER A 148 -13.84 21.77 21.82
CA SER A 148 -12.89 22.50 22.64
C SER A 148 -13.66 23.18 23.77
N THR A 149 -13.89 22.45 24.86
CA THR A 149 -14.34 23.05 26.13
C THR A 149 -13.12 23.57 26.88
N GLU A 150 -12.77 24.84 26.65
CA GLU A 150 -12.08 25.65 27.66
C GLU A 150 -13.10 25.99 28.74
N SER A 151 -13.01 25.33 29.89
CA SER A 151 -13.69 25.76 31.10
C SER A 151 -12.97 26.97 31.68
N GLU A 152 -13.62 28.14 31.59
CA GLU A 152 -13.36 29.29 32.46
C GLU A 152 -13.66 28.89 33.91
N GLU A 153 -12.65 28.89 34.78
CA GLU A 153 -12.85 28.95 36.23
C GLU A 153 -12.45 30.35 36.72
N ASP A 154 -13.47 31.17 36.95
CA ASP A 154 -13.41 32.35 37.79
C ASP A 154 -13.01 31.97 39.22
N LEU A 155 -11.95 32.58 39.74
CA LEU A 155 -11.63 32.59 41.16
C LEU A 155 -11.44 34.04 41.62
N ASP A 156 -12.52 34.64 42.10
CA ASP A 156 -12.52 35.80 43.00
C ASP A 156 -12.48 35.33 44.47
N SER A 157 -11.49 35.79 45.24
CA SER A 157 -11.43 36.03 46.70
C SER A 157 -9.95 36.21 47.09
N ASP A 158 -9.47 37.23 47.81
CA ASP A 158 -10.04 38.21 48.74
C ASP A 158 -9.41 39.61 48.56
#